data_AF-A0A923MJ76-F1
#
_entry.id   AF-A0A923MJ76-F1
#
_cell.length_a   1.000
_cell.length_b   1.000
_cell.length_c   1.000
_cell.angle_alpha   90.00
_cell.angle_beta   90.00
_cell.angle_gamma   90.00
#
_symmetry.space_group_name_H-M   'P 1'
#
loop_
_entity.id
_entity.type
_entity.pdbx_description
1 polymer ?
#
loop_
_entity_poly.entity_id
_entity_poly.type
_entity_poly.pdbx_seq_one_letter_code
_entity_poly.pdbx_strand_id
1 'polypeptide(L)'
;MGTRSYIALQIEEDEYLMIFCHYNGYPDDNGAILAEHYDKQEKVESLIQLGDLYFLRSKLEPNPDLPHNHSTPQPNVTIAYNRDEGWSDCEAVHKTLDELNDPGEIGIEFTYIFTFEGRWIYFPTGEAELGFRDVKEDLDNDTVQYGSFFTEHENNMDWPDNGDFALDTDLRL
;
A
#
# COMPACT_ATOMS: atom_id res chain seq x y z
N MET A 1 9.54 7.19 9.31
CA MET A 1 8.23 6.53 9.57
C MET A 1 7.69 6.14 8.22
N GLY A 2 7.14 4.93 8.10
CA GLY A 2 6.46 4.46 6.89
C GLY A 2 5.00 4.22 7.21
N THR A 3 4.12 4.49 6.24
CA THR A 3 2.70 4.12 6.29
C THR A 3 2.58 2.65 5.87
N ARG A 4 2.07 1.81 6.76
CA ARG A 4 1.90 0.38 6.55
C ARG A 4 0.53 0.10 5.96
N SER A 5 0.43 -1.01 5.24
CA SER A 5 -0.85 -1.43 4.68
C SER A 5 -0.96 -2.93 4.56
N TYR A 6 -2.19 -3.44 4.66
CA TYR A 6 -2.53 -4.78 4.21
C TYR A 6 -2.96 -4.76 2.74
N ILE A 7 -2.54 -5.77 1.99
CA ILE A 7 -2.97 -6.01 0.62
C ILE A 7 -3.57 -7.41 0.60
N ALA A 8 -4.85 -7.51 0.26
CA ALA A 8 -5.61 -8.74 0.33
C ALA A 8 -6.31 -9.06 -1.00
N LEU A 9 -6.41 -10.36 -1.29
CA LEU A 9 -7.23 -10.92 -2.35
C LEU A 9 -8.44 -11.62 -1.73
N GLN A 10 -9.64 -11.24 -2.13
CA GLN A 10 -10.86 -11.91 -1.70
C GLN A 10 -10.94 -13.31 -2.35
N ILE A 11 -11.09 -14.34 -1.52
CA ILE A 11 -11.18 -15.74 -1.97
C ILE A 11 -12.55 -16.36 -1.67
N GLU A 12 -13.21 -15.96 -0.57
CA GLU A 12 -14.61 -16.26 -0.26
C GLU A 12 -15.33 -15.02 0.31
N GLU A 13 -16.58 -15.16 0.79
CA GLU A 13 -17.39 -14.04 1.30
C GLU A 13 -16.74 -13.31 2.49
N ASP A 14 -16.19 -14.06 3.44
CA ASP A 14 -15.46 -13.54 4.61
C ASP A 14 -14.10 -14.22 4.75
N GLU A 15 -13.44 -14.47 3.62
CA GLU A 15 -12.11 -15.06 3.58
C GLU A 15 -11.23 -14.35 2.55
N TYR A 16 -10.07 -13.93 3.03
CA TYR A 16 -9.12 -13.10 2.30
C TYR A 16 -7.71 -13.66 2.46
N LEU A 17 -6.97 -13.72 1.37
CA LEU A 17 -5.55 -14.04 1.39
C LEU A 17 -4.75 -12.73 1.43
N MET A 18 -4.05 -12.48 2.53
CA MET A 18 -3.44 -11.18 2.84
C MET A 18 -1.92 -11.25 2.95
N ILE A 19 -1.27 -10.20 2.45
CA ILE A 19 0.14 -9.88 2.68
C ILE A 19 0.29 -8.50 3.33
N PHE A 20 1.33 -8.32 4.11
CA PHE A 20 1.72 -7.05 4.72
C PHE A 20 2.63 -6.24 3.79
N CYS A 21 2.49 -4.91 3.79
CA CYS A 21 3.41 -3.99 3.11
C CYS A 21 3.87 -2.88 4.07
N HIS A 22 5.19 -2.70 4.18
CA HIS A 22 5.78 -1.84 5.21
C HIS A 22 5.70 -0.33 4.92
N TYR A 23 5.77 0.06 3.64
CA TYR A 23 5.90 1.46 3.25
C TYR A 23 4.84 1.88 2.23
N ASN A 24 4.59 3.20 2.24
CA ASN A 24 3.75 3.92 1.27
C ASN A 24 2.33 3.38 1.13
N GLY A 25 1.75 2.94 2.24
CA GLY A 25 0.38 2.43 2.33
C GLY A 25 -0.73 3.42 1.97
N TYR A 26 -0.44 4.67 1.61
CA TYR A 26 -1.47 5.64 1.24
C TYR A 26 -2.18 5.30 -0.08
N PRO A 27 -3.45 5.70 -0.27
CA PRO A 27 -4.20 5.38 -1.49
C PRO A 27 -3.61 6.00 -2.76
N ASP A 28 -3.00 7.17 -2.65
CA ASP A 28 -2.27 7.86 -3.73
C ASP A 28 -0.88 7.28 -4.04
N ASP A 29 -0.37 6.40 -3.16
CA ASP A 29 0.85 5.62 -3.37
C ASP A 29 0.50 4.16 -3.73
N ASN A 30 0.41 3.26 -2.75
CA ASN A 30 0.16 1.85 -2.97
C ASN A 30 -1.19 1.63 -3.66
N GLY A 31 -2.23 2.37 -3.28
CA GLY A 31 -3.53 2.27 -3.95
C GLY A 31 -3.44 2.56 -5.45
N ALA A 32 -2.75 3.62 -5.85
CA ALA A 32 -2.53 3.98 -7.25
C ALA A 32 -1.77 2.87 -8.01
N ILE A 33 -0.71 2.31 -7.41
CA ILE A 33 0.05 1.21 -8.01
C ILE A 33 -0.83 -0.04 -8.18
N LEU A 34 -1.65 -0.38 -7.18
CA LEU A 34 -2.58 -1.50 -7.24
C LEU A 34 -3.61 -1.32 -8.36
N ALA A 35 -4.24 -0.14 -8.42
CA ALA A 35 -5.26 0.18 -9.42
C ALA A 35 -4.70 0.22 -10.85
N GLU A 36 -3.48 0.72 -11.06
CA GLU A 36 -2.89 0.86 -12.40
C GLU A 36 -2.22 -0.44 -12.89
N HIS A 37 -1.52 -1.16 -12.01
CA HIS A 37 -0.65 -2.25 -12.42
C HIS A 37 -1.16 -3.64 -12.04
N TYR A 38 -2.02 -3.75 -11.02
CA TYR A 38 -2.55 -5.01 -10.50
C TYR A 38 -4.07 -5.09 -10.71
N ASP A 39 -4.51 -4.79 -11.93
CA ASP A 39 -5.91 -4.71 -12.38
C ASP A 39 -6.53 -6.06 -12.79
N LYS A 40 -5.74 -7.14 -12.73
CA LYS A 40 -6.13 -8.48 -13.19
C LYS A 40 -5.83 -9.49 -12.11
N GLN A 41 -6.76 -10.42 -11.90
CA GLN A 41 -6.65 -11.48 -10.90
C GLN A 41 -5.29 -12.20 -10.95
N GLU A 42 -4.83 -12.62 -12.13
CA GLU A 42 -3.53 -13.31 -12.29
C GLU A 42 -2.33 -12.50 -11.75
N LYS A 43 -2.35 -11.17 -11.92
CA LYS A 43 -1.30 -10.29 -11.41
C LYS A 43 -1.40 -10.13 -9.90
N VAL A 44 -2.63 -10.03 -9.38
CA VAL A 44 -2.88 -9.96 -7.94
C VAL A 44 -2.44 -11.25 -7.27
N GLU A 45 -2.79 -12.41 -7.83
CA GLU A 45 -2.35 -13.71 -7.34
C GLU A 45 -0.82 -13.81 -7.33
N SER A 46 -0.14 -13.33 -8.37
CA SER A 46 1.33 -13.28 -8.42
C SER A 46 1.92 -12.36 -7.34
N LEU A 47 1.26 -11.22 -7.07
CA LEU A 47 1.66 -10.31 -5.99
C LEU A 47 1.49 -10.97 -4.62
N ILE A 48 0.35 -11.61 -4.37
CA ILE A 48 0.06 -12.30 -3.10
C ILE A 48 1.02 -13.48 -2.88
N GLN A 49 1.35 -14.24 -3.93
CA GLN A 49 2.33 -15.33 -3.85
C GLN A 49 3.75 -14.87 -3.49
N LEU A 50 4.07 -13.60 -3.70
CA LEU A 50 5.37 -13.04 -3.36
C LEU A 50 5.56 -12.89 -1.84
N GLY A 51 4.45 -12.86 -1.08
CA GLY A 51 4.44 -12.69 0.36
C GLY A 51 4.57 -11.23 0.81
N ASP A 52 4.98 -11.04 2.05
CA ASP A 52 5.10 -9.71 2.66
C ASP A 52 6.15 -8.85 1.95
N LEU A 53 5.85 -7.56 1.87
CA LEU A 53 6.56 -6.59 1.07
C LEU A 53 7.25 -5.56 1.96
N TYR A 54 8.49 -5.25 1.61
CA TYR A 54 9.13 -4.05 2.10
C TYR A 54 8.49 -2.83 1.40
N PHE A 55 8.39 -2.86 0.07
CA PHE A 55 7.79 -1.75 -0.70
C PHE A 55 7.20 -2.27 -2.02
N LEU A 56 5.96 -1.87 -2.33
CA LEU A 56 5.25 -2.20 -3.57
C LEU A 56 5.66 -1.33 -4.78
N ARG A 57 5.85 -1.94 -5.96
CA ARG A 57 6.06 -1.24 -7.25
C ARG A 57 5.29 -1.90 -8.38
N SER A 58 5.38 -1.30 -9.58
CA SER A 58 4.71 -1.76 -10.79
C SER A 58 5.13 -3.13 -11.34
N LYS A 59 6.34 -3.63 -10.99
CA LYS A 59 6.89 -4.90 -11.49
C LYS A 59 7.20 -5.83 -10.34
N LEU A 60 6.87 -7.10 -10.50
CA LEU A 60 7.21 -8.14 -9.52
C LEU A 60 8.62 -8.68 -9.74
N GLU A 61 8.96 -9.04 -10.98
CA GLU A 61 10.20 -9.77 -11.27
C GLU A 61 11.42 -8.84 -11.41
N PRO A 62 12.49 -9.02 -10.61
CA PRO A 62 13.76 -8.35 -10.83
C PRO A 62 14.50 -8.95 -12.04
N ASN A 63 15.46 -8.21 -12.58
CA ASN A 63 16.45 -8.77 -13.50
C ASN A 63 17.37 -9.73 -12.70
N PRO A 64 17.43 -11.03 -13.05
CA PRO A 64 18.22 -12.02 -12.31
C PRO A 64 19.73 -11.80 -12.41
N ASP A 65 20.20 -11.02 -13.39
CA ASP A 65 21.63 -10.74 -13.59
C ASP A 65 22.16 -9.59 -12.72
N LEU A 66 21.28 -8.89 -12.01
CA LEU A 66 21.61 -7.70 -11.21
C LEU A 66 21.17 -7.89 -9.74
N PRO A 67 21.89 -7.29 -8.77
CA PRO A 67 21.45 -7.34 -7.38
C PRO A 67 20.09 -6.66 -7.20
N HIS A 68 19.29 -7.18 -6.26
CA HIS A 68 18.01 -6.61 -5.87
C HIS A 68 17.76 -6.84 -4.38
N ASN A 69 17.63 -5.76 -3.61
CA ASN A 69 17.24 -5.71 -2.19
C ASN A 69 17.00 -4.26 -1.77
N HIS A 70 16.64 -4.01 -0.51
CA HIS A 70 16.40 -2.67 0.03
C HIS A 70 17.59 -1.72 -0.11
N SER A 71 18.83 -2.24 -0.07
CA SER A 71 20.06 -1.44 -0.22
C SER A 71 20.43 -1.19 -1.68
N THR A 72 19.99 -2.06 -2.59
CA THR A 72 20.27 -2.00 -4.04
C THR A 72 19.00 -2.29 -4.85
N PRO A 73 17.98 -1.41 -4.75
CA PRO A 73 16.70 -1.66 -5.40
C PRO A 73 16.82 -1.51 -6.92
N GLN A 74 16.13 -2.38 -7.66
CA GLN A 74 15.99 -2.22 -9.10
C GLN A 74 14.81 -1.28 -9.38
N PRO A 75 14.90 -0.39 -10.38
CA PRO A 75 13.88 0.61 -10.61
C PRO A 75 12.54 -0.04 -10.96
N ASN A 76 11.49 0.41 -10.27
CA ASN A 76 10.11 -0.03 -10.45
C ASN A 76 9.83 -1.50 -10.12
N VAL A 77 10.74 -2.18 -9.42
CA VAL A 77 10.57 -3.57 -8.96
C VAL A 77 10.21 -3.61 -7.47
N THR A 78 9.18 -4.38 -7.13
CA THR A 78 8.70 -4.63 -5.77
C THR A 78 9.77 -5.35 -4.98
N ILE A 79 9.99 -4.94 -3.73
CA ILE A 79 10.92 -5.61 -2.81
C ILE A 79 10.11 -6.44 -1.82
N ALA A 80 10.38 -7.74 -1.80
CA ALA A 80 9.70 -8.70 -0.94
C ALA A 80 10.63 -9.24 0.14
N TYR A 81 10.10 -9.39 1.35
CA TYR A 81 10.87 -9.82 2.51
C TYR A 81 11.46 -11.22 2.34
N ASN A 82 10.69 -12.16 1.82
CA ASN A 82 11.20 -13.50 1.61
C ASN A 82 12.21 -13.56 0.45
N ARG A 83 11.80 -13.12 -0.74
CA ARG A 83 12.60 -13.26 -1.97
C ARG A 83 13.90 -12.46 -1.95
N ASP A 84 13.85 -11.20 -1.50
CA ASP A 84 14.96 -10.26 -1.66
C ASP A 84 15.76 -10.04 -0.37
N GLU A 85 15.13 -10.22 0.79
CA GLU A 85 15.76 -10.03 2.10
C GLU A 85 16.04 -11.35 2.83
N GLY A 86 15.49 -12.48 2.35
CA GLY A 86 15.72 -13.81 2.92
C GLY A 86 14.98 -14.08 4.25
N TRP A 87 13.91 -13.34 4.54
CA TRP A 87 13.11 -13.52 5.76
C TRP A 87 12.18 -14.73 5.63
N SER A 88 11.96 -15.45 6.73
CA SER A 88 10.97 -16.54 6.80
C SER A 88 9.63 -16.04 7.33
N ASP A 89 8.59 -16.84 7.17
CA ASP A 89 7.25 -16.59 7.74
C ASP A 89 6.63 -15.29 7.21
N CYS A 90 6.85 -15.04 5.92
CA CYS A 90 6.35 -13.89 5.16
C CYS A 90 5.33 -14.32 4.10
N GLU A 91 4.86 -15.57 4.12
CA GLU A 91 3.85 -16.05 3.18
C GLU A 91 2.48 -15.41 3.47
N ALA A 92 1.64 -15.33 2.44
CA ALA A 92 0.30 -14.80 2.60
C ALA A 92 -0.53 -15.64 3.59
N VAL A 93 -1.33 -14.96 4.40
CA VAL A 93 -2.15 -15.57 5.46
C VAL A 93 -3.63 -15.39 5.19
N HIS A 94 -4.41 -16.41 5.57
CA HIS A 94 -5.87 -16.34 5.52
C HIS A 94 -6.39 -15.47 6.67
N LYS A 95 -7.31 -14.56 6.34
CA LYS A 95 -7.92 -13.61 7.28
C LYS A 95 -9.40 -13.44 7.00
N THR A 96 -10.18 -13.16 8.05
CA THR A 96 -11.54 -12.61 7.92
C THR A 96 -11.49 -11.08 7.77
N LEU A 97 -12.61 -10.46 7.41
CA LEU A 97 -12.70 -9.00 7.36
C LEU A 97 -12.43 -8.38 8.73
N ASP A 98 -12.95 -8.97 9.81
CA ASP A 98 -12.74 -8.50 11.17
C ASP A 98 -11.25 -8.47 11.54
N GLU A 99 -10.49 -9.50 11.13
CA GLU A 99 -9.05 -9.53 11.36
C GLU A 99 -8.27 -8.56 10.45
N LEU A 100 -8.77 -8.28 9.25
CA LEU A 100 -8.20 -7.26 8.35
C LEU A 100 -8.47 -5.83 8.83
N ASN A 101 -9.52 -5.63 9.63
CA ASN A 101 -9.87 -4.35 10.23
C ASN A 101 -9.15 -4.09 11.56
N ASP A 102 -8.39 -5.07 12.09
CA ASP A 102 -7.58 -4.87 13.28
C ASP A 102 -6.24 -4.21 12.92
N PRO A 103 -5.97 -2.95 13.34
CA PRO A 103 -4.70 -2.29 13.06
C PRO A 103 -3.53 -2.93 13.81
N GLY A 104 -3.79 -3.76 14.82
CA GLY A 104 -2.81 -4.46 15.62
C GLY A 104 -1.83 -3.54 16.36
N GLU A 105 -0.83 -4.14 17.02
CA GLU A 105 0.19 -3.42 17.78
C GLU A 105 1.19 -2.67 16.90
N ILE A 106 1.39 -3.15 15.66
CA ILE A 106 2.34 -2.55 14.71
C ILE A 106 1.77 -1.30 14.02
N GLY A 107 0.47 -1.07 14.12
CA GLY A 107 -0.24 0.05 13.53
C GLY A 107 -0.30 -0.04 12.02
N ILE A 108 -1.34 -0.69 11.51
CA ILE A 108 -1.70 -0.67 10.08
C ILE A 108 -2.64 0.49 9.83
N GLU A 109 -2.33 1.30 8.82
CA GLU A 109 -3.10 2.50 8.50
C GLU A 109 -4.16 2.25 7.43
N PHE A 110 -3.86 1.40 6.43
CA PHE A 110 -4.80 1.11 5.33
C PHE A 110 -4.89 -0.37 4.99
N THR A 111 -6.09 -0.82 4.64
CA THR A 111 -6.34 -2.15 4.12
C THR A 111 -6.89 -2.04 2.70
N TYR A 112 -6.26 -2.78 1.76
CA TYR A 112 -6.68 -2.90 0.37
C TYR A 112 -7.20 -4.30 0.09
N ILE A 113 -8.33 -4.42 -0.59
CA ILE A 113 -8.95 -5.71 -0.95
C ILE A 113 -9.23 -5.72 -2.45
N PHE A 114 -8.74 -6.74 -3.15
CA PHE A 114 -9.15 -7.04 -4.51
C PHE A 114 -10.39 -7.93 -4.50
N THR A 115 -11.49 -7.41 -5.02
CA THR A 115 -12.82 -8.04 -4.96
C THR A 115 -13.05 -9.03 -6.11
N PHE A 116 -14.06 -9.89 -5.99
CA PHE A 116 -14.52 -10.76 -7.08
C PHE A 116 -14.93 -10.02 -8.36
N GLU A 117 -15.28 -8.74 -8.24
CA GLU A 117 -15.64 -7.89 -9.39
C GLU A 117 -14.42 -7.38 -10.16
N GLY A 118 -13.21 -7.73 -9.71
CA GLY A 118 -11.96 -7.30 -10.33
C GLY A 118 -11.60 -5.85 -10.04
N ARG A 119 -12.01 -5.34 -8.87
CA ARG A 119 -11.78 -3.95 -8.45
C ARG A 119 -11.09 -3.90 -7.09
N TRP A 120 -10.27 -2.87 -6.91
CA TRP A 120 -9.63 -2.57 -5.64
C TRP A 120 -10.53 -1.67 -4.81
N ILE A 121 -10.85 -2.16 -3.61
CA ILE A 121 -11.46 -1.36 -2.57
C ILE A 121 -10.44 -1.11 -1.45
N TYR A 122 -10.64 -0.03 -0.70
CA TYR A 122 -9.81 0.29 0.45
C TYR A 122 -10.63 0.91 1.58
N PHE A 123 -10.05 0.88 2.77
CA PHE A 123 -10.54 1.58 3.94
C PHE A 123 -9.35 1.84 4.90
N PRO A 124 -9.42 2.92 5.72
CA PRO A 124 -8.52 3.08 6.85
C PRO A 124 -8.72 1.92 7.83
N THR A 125 -7.65 1.23 8.22
CA THR A 125 -7.76 0.06 9.09
C THR A 125 -8.28 0.48 10.47
N GLY A 126 -9.29 -0.23 10.97
CA GLY A 126 -10.04 0.12 12.17
C GLY A 126 -11.34 0.87 11.89
N GLU A 127 -11.63 1.20 10.62
CA GLU A 127 -12.80 1.98 10.21
C GLU A 127 -13.67 1.26 9.15
N ALA A 128 -13.55 -0.07 9.00
CA ALA A 128 -14.33 -0.83 8.00
C ALA A 128 -15.85 -0.62 8.10
N GLU A 129 -16.38 -0.33 9.29
CA GLU A 129 -17.79 -0.02 9.53
C GLU A 129 -18.27 1.29 8.88
N LEU A 130 -17.35 2.19 8.52
CA LEU A 130 -17.64 3.41 7.74
C LEU A 130 -17.85 3.11 6.25
N GLY A 131 -17.57 1.87 5.83
CA GLY A 131 -17.76 1.38 4.48
C GLY A 131 -16.47 1.36 3.66
N PHE A 132 -16.57 0.71 2.50
CA PHE A 132 -15.47 0.54 1.57
C PHE A 132 -15.51 1.58 0.45
N ARG A 133 -14.33 1.98 -0.01
CA ARG A 133 -14.16 2.96 -1.08
C ARG A 133 -13.48 2.32 -2.27
N ASP A 134 -13.89 2.67 -3.49
CA ASP A 134 -13.22 2.20 -4.70
C ASP A 134 -11.97 3.05 -4.93
N VAL A 135 -10.80 2.38 -4.97
CA VAL A 135 -9.49 3.05 -5.07
C VAL A 135 -9.43 3.90 -6.34
N LYS A 136 -9.86 3.35 -7.46
CA LYS A 136 -9.74 4.02 -8.76
C LYS A 136 -10.70 5.19 -8.84
N GLU A 137 -11.94 5.02 -8.39
CA GLU A 137 -12.93 6.10 -8.37
C GLU A 137 -12.48 7.29 -7.51
N ASP A 138 -11.94 7.03 -6.33
CA ASP A 138 -11.45 8.11 -5.45
C ASP A 138 -10.22 8.82 -6.02
N LEU A 139 -9.30 8.09 -6.66
CA LEU A 139 -8.13 8.69 -7.31
C LEU A 139 -8.52 9.54 -8.54
N ASP A 140 -9.44 9.05 -9.37
CA ASP A 140 -9.90 9.77 -10.57
C ASP A 140 -10.67 11.06 -10.21
N ASN A 141 -11.35 11.07 -9.05
CA ASN A 141 -12.17 12.19 -8.59
C ASN A 141 -11.48 13.12 -7.57
N ASP A 142 -10.25 12.80 -7.14
CA ASP A 142 -9.52 13.52 -6.07
C ASP A 142 -10.32 13.55 -4.74
N THR A 143 -10.90 12.40 -4.36
CA THR A 143 -11.77 12.24 -3.18
C THR A 143 -11.24 11.24 -2.14
N VAL A 144 -9.94 10.91 -2.22
CA VAL A 144 -9.25 9.99 -1.32
C VAL A 144 -9.48 10.35 0.15
N GLN A 145 -9.73 9.34 0.98
CA GLN A 145 -9.89 9.49 2.43
C GLN A 145 -8.74 8.84 3.18
N TYR A 146 -8.17 9.58 4.13
CA TYR A 146 -7.01 9.15 4.91
C TYR A 146 -7.39 8.61 6.32
N GLY A 147 -8.68 8.54 6.62
CA GLY A 147 -9.22 8.05 7.90
C GLY A 147 -9.36 9.13 8.97
N SER A 148 -10.23 8.87 9.93
CA SER A 148 -10.57 9.82 11.00
C SER A 148 -9.38 10.12 11.91
N PHE A 149 -8.53 9.12 12.14
CA PHE A 149 -7.31 9.21 12.96
C PHE A 149 -6.29 10.23 12.42
N PHE A 150 -6.21 10.40 11.09
CA PHE A 150 -5.36 11.41 10.44
C PHE A 150 -5.97 12.81 10.53
N THR A 151 -7.29 12.95 10.40
CA THR A 151 -7.96 14.26 10.53
C THR A 151 -7.74 14.91 11.89
N GLU A 152 -7.65 14.15 12.99
CA GLU A 152 -7.34 14.75 14.30
C GLU A 152 -5.86 15.12 14.44
N HIS A 153 -4.94 14.40 13.79
CA HIS A 153 -3.50 14.66 13.85
C HIS A 153 -3.07 15.84 12.98
N GLU A 154 -3.62 15.98 11.77
CA GLU A 154 -3.38 17.16 10.92
C GLU A 154 -4.00 18.43 11.50
N ASN A 155 -5.21 18.36 12.06
CA ASN A 155 -5.84 19.52 12.70
C ASN A 155 -5.16 19.94 14.02
N ASN A 156 -4.31 19.10 14.61
CA ASN A 156 -3.51 19.41 15.81
C ASN A 156 -2.02 19.64 15.53
N MET A 157 -1.53 19.42 14.31
CA MET A 157 -0.19 19.83 13.92
C MET A 157 -0.22 21.28 13.42
N ASP A 158 0.22 22.19 14.29
CA ASP A 158 0.61 23.54 13.90
C ASP A 158 1.85 23.42 13.00
N TRP A 159 1.62 23.25 11.69
CA TRP A 159 2.69 23.31 10.71
C TRP A 159 3.32 24.70 10.82
N PRO A 160 4.65 24.82 11.02
CA PRO A 160 5.28 26.13 10.92
C PRO A 160 4.98 26.67 9.53
N ASP A 161 4.35 27.85 9.50
CA ASP A 161 4.04 28.62 8.30
C ASP A 161 5.22 28.51 7.33
N ASN A 162 4.96 27.97 6.14
CA ASN A 162 5.97 27.75 5.10
C ASN A 162 6.48 29.12 4.64
N GLY A 163 7.45 29.65 5.38
CA GLY A 163 8.18 30.85 5.02
C GLY A 163 8.82 30.65 3.64
N ASP A 164 8.32 31.41 2.67
CA ASP A 164 8.91 31.79 1.40
C ASP A 164 10.14 30.96 0.97
N PHE A 165 9.89 29.83 0.30
CA PHE A 165 10.90 29.25 -0.58
C PHE A 165 10.96 30.10 -1.85
N ALA A 166 11.63 31.25 -1.76
CA ALA A 166 12.01 32.03 -2.92
C ALA A 166 12.95 31.17 -3.80
N LEU A 167 12.49 30.85 -5.02
CA LEU A 167 13.30 30.24 -6.06
C LEU A 167 14.41 31.21 -6.46
N ASP A 168 15.61 30.99 -5.94
CA ASP A 168 16.81 31.69 -6.38
C ASP A 168 17.09 31.32 -7.84
N THR A 169 16.64 32.20 -8.73
CA THR A 169 16.77 32.09 -10.18
C THR A 169 17.78 33.15 -10.62
N ASP A 170 19.08 32.88 -10.49
CA ASP A 170 20.07 33.30 -11.48
C ASP A 170 21.49 32.93 -11.04
N LEU A 171 22.20 32.19 -11.89
CA LEU A 171 23.65 32.29 -11.98
C LEU A 171 24.05 31.98 -13.44
N ARG A 172 23.79 32.98 -14.29
CA ARG A 172 24.63 33.27 -15.44
C ARG A 172 25.79 34.17 -15.00
N LEU A 173 27.00 33.63 -15.00
CA LEU A 173 28.22 34.15 -15.67
C LEU A 173 29.40 33.24 -15.40
#